data_AF-A0A537R0A1-F1
#
_entry.id   AF-A0A537R0A1-F1
#
_cell.length_a   1.000
_cell.length_b   1.000
_cell.length_c   1.000
_cell.angle_alpha   90.00
_cell.angle_beta   90.00
_cell.angle_gamma   90.00
#
_symmetry.space_group_name_H-M   'P 1'
#
loop_
_entity.id
_entity.type
_entity.pdbx_description
1 polymer ?
#
loop_
_entity_poly.entity_id
_entity_poly.type
_entity_poly.pdbx_seq_one_letter_code
_entity_poly.pdbx_strand_id
1 'polypeptide(L)'
;MKVVFLDIDGVLNCKQTPNPRKFPFIVDPVLLKRLGRLLDLADAQAVLTSNWRHDPAGMFSARYYGVPFIDTTPDLPNEPRCNPILEW
;
A
#
# COMPACT_ATOMS: atom_id res chain seq x y z
N MET A 1 3.79 12.16 15.15
CA MET A 1 3.98 11.45 13.88
C MET A 1 2.62 11.14 13.30
N LYS A 2 2.32 11.53 12.06
CA LYS A 2 1.06 11.21 11.39
C LYS A 2 1.27 9.99 10.51
N VAL A 3 0.29 9.08 10.52
CA VAL A 3 0.37 7.83 9.76
C VAL A 3 -0.87 7.68 8.88
N VAL A 4 -0.64 7.25 7.65
CA VAL A 4 -1.67 6.87 6.69
C VAL A 4 -1.59 5.36 6.49
N PHE A 5 -2.66 4.66 6.84
CA PHE A 5 -2.82 3.26 6.51
C PHE A 5 -3.19 3.13 5.02
N LEU A 6 -2.28 2.56 4.23
CA LEU A 6 -2.36 2.53 2.77
C LEU A 6 -2.84 1.17 2.27
N ASP A 7 -3.91 1.20 1.48
CA ASP A 7 -4.34 0.09 0.63
C ASP A 7 -3.93 0.36 -0.83
N ILE A 8 -2.99 -0.43 -1.36
CA ILE A 8 -2.41 -0.22 -2.70
C ILE A 8 -3.49 -0.34 -3.76
N ASP A 9 -4.32 -1.39 -3.74
CA ASP A 9 -5.32 -1.59 -4.78
C ASP A 9 -6.40 -0.48 -4.76
N GLY A 10 -6.68 0.07 -3.57
CA GLY A 10 -7.66 1.14 -3.40
C GLY A 10 -7.15 2.54 -3.76
N VAL A 11 -5.84 2.77 -3.77
CA VAL A 11 -5.23 4.11 -3.94
C VAL A 11 -4.34 4.22 -5.17
N LEU A 12 -3.62 3.16 -5.51
CA LEU A 12 -2.57 3.12 -6.54
C LEU A 12 -2.96 2.28 -7.77
N ASN A 13 -4.21 1.81 -7.83
CA ASN A 13 -4.78 1.20 -9.02
C ASN A 13 -6.09 1.88 -9.41
N CYS A 14 -6.38 1.90 -10.71
CA CYS A 14 -7.63 2.44 -11.22
C CYS A 14 -8.12 1.62 -12.42
N LYS A 15 -9.22 2.04 -13.05
CA LYS A 15 -9.79 1.33 -14.21
C LYS A 15 -8.84 1.26 -15.40
N GLN A 16 -7.97 2.26 -15.56
CA GLN A 16 -6.97 2.33 -16.63
C GLN A 16 -5.72 1.48 -16.32
N THR A 17 -5.43 1.28 -15.03
CA THR A 17 -4.25 0.56 -14.52
C THR A 17 -4.69 -0.46 -13.45
N PRO A 18 -5.53 -1.46 -13.82
CA PRO A 18 -6.02 -2.43 -12.87
C PRO A 18 -4.88 -3.34 -12.39
N ASN A 19 -4.88 -3.70 -11.11
CA ASN A 19 -3.97 -4.73 -10.62
C ASN A 19 -4.40 -6.10 -11.18
N PRO A 20 -3.54 -6.81 -11.95
CA PRO A 20 -3.87 -8.13 -12.49
C PRO A 20 -4.06 -9.22 -11.42
N ARG A 21 -3.73 -8.94 -10.14
CA ARG A 21 -3.79 -9.89 -9.01
C ARG A 21 -2.96 -11.17 -9.23
N LYS A 22 -2.02 -11.10 -10.18
CA LYS A 22 -1.01 -12.09 -10.52
C LYS A 22 0.22 -11.33 -11.00
N PHE A 23 1.42 -11.84 -10.71
CA PHE A 23 2.65 -11.20 -11.14
C PHE A 23 2.69 -11.02 -12.68
N PRO A 24 3.10 -9.85 -13.20
CA PRO A 24 3.58 -8.68 -12.49
C PRO A 24 2.44 -7.87 -11.87
N PHE A 25 2.56 -7.54 -10.58
CA PHE A 25 1.71 -6.52 -9.97
C PHE A 25 2.01 -5.15 -10.60
N ILE A 26 1.00 -4.30 -10.75
CA ILE A 26 1.11 -3.00 -11.42
C ILE A 26 0.69 -1.90 -10.45
N VAL A 27 1.38 -0.76 -10.49
CA VAL A 27 1.04 0.49 -9.80
C VAL A 27 0.85 1.60 -10.84
N ASP A 28 -0.16 2.44 -10.65
CA ASP A 28 -0.34 3.64 -11.44
C ASP A 28 0.71 4.72 -11.08
N PRO A 29 1.58 5.13 -12.02
CA PRO A 29 2.66 6.08 -11.72
C PRO A 29 2.16 7.48 -11.38
N VAL A 30 1.00 7.89 -11.90
CA VAL A 30 0.41 9.21 -11.60
C VAL A 30 -0.15 9.21 -10.19
N LEU A 31 -0.86 8.15 -9.79
CA LEU A 31 -1.39 8.02 -8.43
C LEU A 31 -0.26 7.89 -7.40
N LEU A 32 0.81 7.17 -7.73
CA LEU A 32 2.00 7.09 -6.87
C LEU A 32 2.64 8.47 -6.63
N LYS A 33 2.80 9.28 -7.68
CA LYS A 33 3.31 10.65 -7.55
C LYS A 33 2.41 11.53 -6.68
N ARG A 34 1.08 11.36 -6.79
CA ARG A 34 0.10 12.09 -5.98
C ARG A 34 0.15 11.65 -4.51
N LEU A 35 0.28 10.35 -4.24
CA LEU A 35 0.46 9.83 -2.89
C LEU A 35 1.71 10.42 -2.23
N GLY A 36 2.85 10.42 -2.92
CA GLY A 36 4.09 11.03 -2.40
C GLY A 36 3.89 12.50 -2.02
N ARG A 37 3.32 13.31 -2.93
CA ARG A 37 3.00 14.72 -2.64
C ARG A 37 2.05 14.89 -1.46
N LEU A 38 1.06 14.00 -1.31
CA LEU A 38 0.11 14.04 -0.19
C LEU A 38 0.82 13.78 1.14
N LEU A 39 1.68 12.77 1.21
CA LEU A 39 2.45 12.43 2.40
C LEU A 39 3.40 13.57 2.80
N ASP A 40 4.09 14.17 1.82
CA ASP A 40 4.98 15.31 2.03
C ASP A 40 4.22 16.52 2.60
N LEU A 41 3.09 16.89 1.99
CA LEU A 41 2.27 18.03 2.44
C LEU A 41 1.63 17.78 3.81
N ALA A 42 1.30 16.52 4.12
CA ALA A 42 0.69 16.15 5.38
C ALA A 42 1.72 16.02 6.52
N ASP A 43 3.01 15.98 6.21
CA ASP A 43 4.07 15.54 7.14
C ASP A 43 3.68 14.18 7.77
N ALA A 44 3.39 13.21 6.89
CA ALA A 44 2.88 11.90 7.25
C ALA A 44 3.69 10.78 6.60
N GLN A 45 3.70 9.63 7.25
CA GLN A 45 4.29 8.39 6.73
C GLN A 45 3.19 7.38 6.42
N ALA A 46 3.47 6.38 5.59
CA ALA A 46 2.50 5.34 5.28
C ALA A 46 2.88 3.97 5.87
N VAL A 47 1.85 3.22 6.25
CA VAL A 47 1.94 1.82 6.68
C VAL A 47 1.08 0.99 5.74
N LEU A 48 1.62 -0.10 5.20
CA LEU A 48 0.85 -0.94 4.27
C LEU A 48 -0.16 -1.81 5.01
N THR A 49 -1.41 -1.72 4.58
CA THR A 49 -2.52 -2.61 4.99
C THR A 49 -3.03 -3.47 3.83
N SER A 50 -2.53 -3.21 2.62
CA SER A 50 -2.82 -4.00 1.43
C SER A 50 -2.50 -5.47 1.63
N ASN A 51 -3.22 -6.33 0.91
CA ASN A 51 -2.94 -7.76 0.87
C ASN A 51 -1.57 -8.06 0.21
N TRP A 52 -1.00 -7.10 -0.51
CA TRP A 52 0.35 -7.21 -1.08
C TRP A 52 1.41 -7.51 -0.02
N ARG A 53 1.18 -7.14 1.25
CA ARG A 53 2.12 -7.43 2.35
C ARG A 53 2.27 -8.91 2.68
N HIS A 54 1.29 -9.74 2.31
CA HIS A 54 1.33 -11.19 2.51
C HIS A 54 2.02 -11.94 1.36
N ASP A 55 2.21 -11.30 0.21
CA ASP A 55 2.77 -11.92 -0.99
C ASP A 55 4.20 -11.40 -1.22
N PRO A 56 5.23 -12.26 -1.22
CA PRO A 56 6.60 -11.86 -1.56
C PRO A 56 6.72 -11.11 -2.89
N ALA A 57 5.95 -11.50 -3.91
CA ALA A 57 5.92 -10.80 -5.19
C ALA A 57 5.23 -9.44 -5.08
N GLY A 58 4.19 -9.32 -4.24
CA GLY A 58 3.56 -8.04 -3.89
C GLY A 58 4.55 -7.10 -3.21
N MET A 59 5.27 -7.57 -2.19
CA MET A 59 6.30 -6.78 -1.50
C MET A 59 7.47 -6.40 -2.41
N PHE A 60 7.91 -7.32 -3.29
CA PHE A 60 8.89 -7.02 -4.31
C PHE A 60 8.41 -5.89 -5.23
N SER A 61 7.19 -6.00 -5.76
CA SER A 61 6.62 -4.98 -6.65
C SER A 61 6.43 -3.63 -5.94
N ALA A 62 5.93 -3.60 -4.71
CA ALA A 62 5.77 -2.37 -3.93
C ALA A 62 7.11 -1.64 -3.75
N ARG A 63 8.19 -2.38 -3.46
CA ARG A 63 9.55 -1.81 -3.35
C ARG A 63 10.10 -1.41 -4.72
N TYR A 64 9.91 -2.22 -5.76
CA TYR A 64 10.35 -1.94 -7.12
C TYR A 64 9.75 -0.64 -7.68
N TYR A 65 8.46 -0.41 -7.46
CA TYR A 65 7.81 0.83 -7.86
C TYR A 65 8.11 2.03 -6.95
N GLY A 66 8.75 1.81 -5.79
CA GLY A 66 9.04 2.88 -4.84
C GLY A 66 7.81 3.38 -4.09
N VAL A 67 6.86 2.50 -3.76
CA VAL A 67 5.73 2.86 -2.88
C VAL A 67 6.30 3.31 -1.53
N PRO A 68 6.00 4.53 -1.05
CA PRO A 68 6.59 5.05 0.18
C PRO A 68 5.86 4.48 1.38
N PHE A 69 6.46 3.51 2.09
CA PHE A 69 5.94 2.99 3.36
C PHE A 69 7.08 2.70 4.34
N ILE A 70 6.81 2.87 5.63
CA ILE A 70 7.78 2.64 6.71
C ILE A 70 7.62 1.26 7.36
N ASP A 71 6.42 0.69 7.29
CA ASP A 71 6.08 -0.56 7.96
C ASP A 71 4.84 -1.21 7.32
N THR A 72 4.47 -2.38 7.80
CA THR A 72 3.29 -3.14 7.40
C THR A 72 2.49 -3.58 8.62
N THR A 73 1.16 -3.52 8.58
CA THR A 73 0.34 -4.08 9.66
C THR A 73 0.53 -5.59 9.80
N PRO A 74 0.37 -6.18 11.01
CA PRO A 74 0.55 -7.61 11.21
C PRO A 74 -0.38 -8.46 10.33
N ASP A 75 0.01 -9.71 10.14
CA ASP A 75 -0.84 -10.71 9.51
C ASP A 75 -1.70 -11.38 10.57
N LEU A 76 -3.00 -11.10 10.52
CA LEU A 76 -4.02 -11.72 11.37
C LEU A 76 -4.98 -12.50 10.45
N PRO A 77 -4.69 -13.79 10.18
CA PRO A 77 -5.50 -14.59 9.28
C PRO A 77 -6.94 -14.71 9.77
N ASN A 78 -7.90 -14.59 8.85
CA ASN A 78 -9.35 -14.64 9.11
C ASN A 78 -9.93 -13.47 9.92
N GLU A 79 -9.12 -12.48 10.29
CA GLU A 79 -9.58 -11.26 10.94
C GLU A 79 -9.85 -10.14 9.92
N PRO A 80 -10.80 -9.22 10.18
CA PRO A 80 -11.00 -8.06 9.34
C PRO A 80 -9.79 -7.11 9.40
N ARG A 81 -9.47 -6.45 8.28
CA ARG A 81 -8.32 -5.51 8.17
C ARG A 81 -8.33 -4.38 9.21
N CYS A 82 -9.49 -4.04 9.79
CA CYS A 82 -9.54 -3.04 10.86
C CYS A 82 -8.81 -3.47 12.12
N ASN A 83 -8.78 -4.77 12.44
CA ASN A 83 -8.13 -5.27 13.66
C ASN A 83 -6.61 -5.02 13.66
N PRO A 84 -5.83 -5.43 12.63
CA PRO A 84 -4.40 -5.16 12.61
C PRO A 84 -4.06 -3.67 12.40
N ILE A 85 -5.03 -2.83 11.99
CA ILE A 85 -4.87 -1.36 11.98
C ILE A 85 -5.00 -0.78 13.39
N LEU A 86 -5.93 -1.29 14.20
CA LEU A 86 -6.14 -0.85 15.58
C LEU A 86 -5.01 -1.30 16.52
N GLU A 87 -4.31 -2.38 16.17
CA GLU A 87 -3.17 -2.91 16.93
C GLU A 87 -1.82 -2.26 16.59
N TRP A 88 -1.72 -1.54 15.47
CA TRP A 88 -0.49 -0.88 15.01
C TRP A 88 -0.29 0.48 15.66
#